data_AF-A0A929FVP8-F1
#
_entry.id   AF-A0A929FVP8-F1
#
_cell.length_a   1.000
_cell.length_b   1.000
_cell.length_c   1.000
_cell.angle_alpha   90.00
_cell.angle_beta   90.00
_cell.angle_gamma   90.00
#
_symmetry.space_group_name_H-M   'P 1'
#
loop_
_entity.id
_entity.type
_entity.pdbx_description
1 polymer ?
#
loop_
_entity_poly.entity_id
_entity_poly.type
_entity_poly.pdbx_seq_one_letter_code
_entity_poly.pdbx_strand_id
1 'polypeptide(L)' 'MTVEFLPAYSPELPPAERLWTLVDEPLVNQSFETIDEIEEILVERCNTLNNLKKEIKDLTNYHWLMNP' A
#
# COMPACT_ATOMS: atom_id res chain seq x y z
N MET A 1 0.92 -9.42 19.39
CA MET A 1 1.05 -9.47 17.91
C MET A 1 1.01 -10.93 17.52
N THR A 2 -0.04 -11.35 16.83
CA THR A 2 -0.13 -12.68 16.18
C THR A 2 0.48 -12.59 14.79
N VAL A 3 1.11 -13.68 14.35
CA VAL A 3 1.72 -13.78 13.01
C VAL A 3 0.81 -14.68 12.17
N GLU A 4 0.37 -14.18 11.03
CA GLU A 4 -0.42 -14.93 10.05
C GLU A 4 0.49 -15.46 8.94
N PHE A 5 0.40 -16.76 8.64
CA PHE A 5 1.14 -17.36 7.55
C PHE A 5 0.27 -17.35 6.29
N LEU A 6 0.72 -16.62 5.27
CA LEU A 6 0.05 -16.57 3.98
C LEU A 6 0.65 -17.60 3.02
N PRO A 7 -0.17 -18.22 2.14
CA PRO A 7 0.33 -19.08 1.09
C PRO A 7 1.29 -18.32 0.15
N ALA A 8 2.25 -19.06 -0.40
CA ALA A 8 3.21 -18.49 -1.36
C ALA A 8 2.49 -17.98 -2.62
N TYR A 9 3.04 -16.93 -3.24
CA TYR A 9 2.55 -16.35 -4.50
C TYR A 9 1.09 -15.90 -4.48
N SER A 10 0.57 -15.49 -3.32
CA SER A 10 -0.80 -15.02 -3.15
C SER A 10 -0.85 -13.52 -2.82
N PRO A 11 -0.43 -12.62 -3.74
CA PRO A 11 -0.38 -11.17 -3.49
C PRO A 11 -1.75 -10.55 -3.24
N GLU A 12 -2.83 -11.24 -3.55
CA GLU A 12 -4.20 -10.82 -3.27
C GLU A 12 -4.55 -10.85 -1.77
N LEU A 13 -3.75 -11.52 -0.94
CA LEU A 13 -4.00 -11.71 0.50
C LEU A 13 -3.34 -10.63 1.37
N PRO A 14 -2.03 -10.31 1.28
CA PRO A 14 -1.43 -9.30 2.12
C PRO A 14 -2.09 -7.94 1.87
N PRO A 15 -2.60 -7.24 2.89
CA PRO A 15 -3.20 -5.92 2.70
C PRO A 15 -2.24 -4.88 2.13
N ALA A 16 -0.94 -5.01 2.44
CA ALA A 16 0.10 -4.13 1.92
C ALA A 16 0.16 -4.16 0.37
N GLU A 17 -0.02 -5.33 -0.25
CA GLU A 17 0.05 -5.47 -1.71
C GLU A 17 -1.05 -4.68 -2.44
N ARG A 18 -2.21 -4.47 -1.80
CA ARG A 18 -3.29 -3.64 -2.36
C ARG A 18 -2.94 -2.16 -2.42
N LEU A 19 -1.96 -1.71 -1.63
CA LEU A 19 -1.57 -0.31 -1.58
C LEU A 19 -0.59 0.07 -2.69
N TRP A 20 0.14 -0.88 -3.29
CA TRP A 20 1.16 -0.59 -4.31
C TRP A 20 0.60 0.25 -5.46
N THR A 21 -0.55 -0.12 -6.02
CA THR A 21 -1.17 0.66 -7.10
C THR A 21 -1.44 2.12 -6.71
N LEU A 22 -1.81 2.37 -5.45
CA LEU A 22 -2.07 3.72 -4.96
C LEU A 22 -0.79 4.49 -4.66
N VAL A 23 0.23 3.81 -4.15
CA VAL A 23 1.52 4.40 -3.76
C VAL A 23 2.35 4.73 -5.00
N ASP A 24 2.34 3.85 -6.01
CA ASP A 24 3.15 3.98 -7.23
C ASP A 24 2.51 4.89 -8.28
N GLU A 25 1.20 5.17 -8.20
CA GLU A 25 0.48 6.04 -9.13
C GLU A 25 1.25 7.33 -9.53
N PRO A 26 1.79 8.15 -8.60
CA PRO A 26 2.53 9.36 -8.96
C PRO A 26 3.89 9.10 -9.64
N LEU A 27 4.43 7.89 -9.54
CA LEU A 27 5.72 7.51 -10.15
C LEU A 27 5.56 6.97 -11.57
N VAL A 28 4.36 6.47 -11.92
CA VAL A 28 4.12 5.80 -13.20
C VAL A 28 4.40 6.75 -14.38
N ASN A 29 5.17 6.25 -15.35
CA ASN A 29 5.59 6.96 -16.57
C ASN A 29 6.41 8.24 -16.33
N GLN A 30 7.04 8.37 -15.16
CA GLN A 30 7.97 9.44 -14.86
C GLN A 30 9.41 8.94 -14.85
N SER A 31 10.35 9.83 -15.12
CA SER A 31 11.78 9.61 -14.94
C SER A 31 12.29 10.49 -13.80
N PHE A 32 13.14 9.93 -12.95
CA PHE A 32 13.75 10.60 -11.81
C PHE A 32 15.27 10.47 -11.91
N GLU A 33 15.98 11.51 -11.51
CA GLU A 33 17.44 11.54 -11.56
C GLU A 33 18.04 10.93 -10.28
N THR A 34 17.29 10.98 -9.17
CA THR A 34 17.75 10.51 -7.86
C THR A 34 16.69 9.71 -7.12
N ILE A 35 17.14 8.92 -6.13
CA ILE A 35 16.23 8.21 -5.22
C ILE A 35 15.50 9.20 -4.29
N ASP A 36 16.16 10.29 -3.90
CA ASP A 36 15.59 11.31 -3.02
C ASP A 36 14.32 11.94 -3.63
N GLU A 37 14.32 12.19 -4.95
CA GLU A 37 13.14 12.66 -5.69
C GLU A 37 11.95 11.68 -5.59
N ILE A 38 12.24 10.38 -5.67
CA ILE A 38 11.21 9.33 -5.53
C ILE A 38 10.69 9.31 -4.09
N GLU A 39 11.58 9.39 -3.10
CA GLU A 39 11.22 9.37 -1.69
C GLU A 39 10.30 10.55 -1.32
N GLU A 40 10.64 11.76 -1.74
CA GLU A 40 9.82 12.96 -1.47
C GLU A 40 8.38 12.79 -1.99
N ILE A 41 8.23 12.31 -3.24
CA ILE A 41 6.93 12.06 -3.87
C ILE A 41 6.17 10.98 -3.10
N LEU A 42 6.84 9.88 -2.73
CA LEU A 42 6.21 8.78 -2.00
C LEU A 42 5.78 9.20 -0.59
N VAL A 43 6.56 10.04 0.10
CA VAL A 43 6.20 10.58 1.42
C VAL A 43 4.96 11.45 1.32
N GLU A 44 4.90 12.38 0.36
CA GLU A 44 3.72 13.22 0.13
C GLU A 44 2.49 12.37 -0.22
N ARG A 45 2.68 11.35 -1.08
CA ARG A 45 1.62 10.43 -1.45
C ARG A 45 1.11 9.63 -0.25
N CYS A 46 2.00 9.08 0.57
CA CYS A 46 1.63 8.36 1.79
C CYS A 46 0.86 9.25 2.77
N ASN A 47 1.26 10.51 2.94
CA ASN A 47 0.52 11.47 3.77
C ASN A 47 -0.89 11.72 3.24
N THR A 48 -1.04 11.84 1.93
CA THR A 48 -2.36 11.97 1.28
C THR A 48 -3.22 10.73 1.52
N LEU A 49 -2.68 9.54 1.27
CA LEU A 49 -3.39 8.26 1.46
C LEU A 49 -3.78 8.03 2.93
N ASN A 50 -2.95 8.45 3.88
CA ASN A 50 -3.25 8.35 5.31
C ASN A 50 -4.49 9.16 5.73
N ASN A 51 -4.84 10.20 4.97
CA ASN A 51 -6.07 10.96 5.19
C ASN A 51 -7.31 10.29 4.57
N LEU A 52 -7.14 9.39 3.60
CA LEU A 52 -8.21 8.65 2.90
C LEU A 52 -8.62 7.36 3.64
N LYS A 53 -8.95 7.52 4.93
CA LYS A 53 -9.13 6.37 5.84
C LYS A 53 -10.22 5.39 5.39
N LYS A 54 -11.28 5.88 4.74
CA LYS A 54 -12.39 5.03 4.29
C LYS A 54 -11.96 4.17 3.10
N GLU A 55 -11.34 4.78 2.11
CA GLU A 55 -10.86 4.13 0.88
C GLU A 55 -9.80 3.08 1.21
N ILE A 56 -8.83 3.43 2.07
CA ILE A 56 -7.81 2.50 2.53
C ILE A 56 -8.45 1.33 3.29
N LYS A 57 -9.42 1.60 4.18
CA LYS A 57 -10.15 0.55 4.88
C LYS A 57 -10.90 -0.36 3.90
N ASP A 58 -11.63 0.20 2.95
CA ASP A 58 -12.42 -0.58 1.99
C ASP A 58 -11.52 -1.51 1.14
N LEU A 59 -10.25 -1.12 0.89
CA LEU A 59 -9.27 -1.92 0.17
C LEU A 59 -8.55 -2.97 1.01
N THR A 60 -8.41 -2.76 2.32
CA THR A 60 -7.52 -3.55 3.19
C THR A 60 -8.24 -4.32 4.30
N ASN A 61 -9.51 -4.04 4.56
CA ASN A 61 -10.28 -4.60 5.67
C ASN A 61 -10.82 -6.01 5.33
N TYR A 62 -9.92 -6.98 5.27
CA TYR A 62 -10.28 -8.37 5.07
C TYR A 62 -10.95 -8.97 6.31
N HIS A 63 -12.06 -9.68 6.10
CA HIS A 63 -12.83 -10.31 7.17
C HIS A 63 -12.01 -11.34 7.99
N TRP A 64 -11.09 -12.07 7.34
CA TRP A 64 -10.23 -13.07 7.97
C TRP A 64 -9.11 -12.46 8.81
N LEU A 65 -8.74 -11.20 8.57
CA LEU A 65 -7.75 -10.49 9.38
C LEU A 65 -8.37 -9.92 10.67
N MET A 66 -9.66 -9.55 10.60
CA MET A 66 -10.40 -8.96 11.72
C MET A 66 -10.96 -10.00 12.70
N ASN A 67 -11.05 -11.27 12.28
CA ASN A 67 -11.51 -12.40 13.07
C ASN A 67 -10.51 -13.57 12.92
N PRO A 68 -9.36 -13.52 13.62
CA PRO A 68 -8.41 -14.63 13.64
C PRO A 68 -9.00 -15.88 14.33
#